data_AF-A0A534TG44-F1
#
_entry.id   AF-A0A534TG44-F1
#
_cell.length_a   1.000
_cell.length_b   1.000
_cell.length_c   1.000
_cell.angle_alpha   90.00
_cell.angle_beta   90.00
_cell.angle_gamma   90.00
#
_symmetry.space_group_name_H-M   'P 1'
#
loop_
_entity.id
_entity.type
_entity.pdbx_description
1 polymer ?
#
loop_
_entity_poly.entity_id
_entity_poly.type
_entity_poly.pdbx_seq_one_letter_code
_entity_poly.pdbx_strand_id
1 'polypeptide(L)'
;MSAVAAIVLGGAGLAAAAFPERASGVCDRVLRAIAAVVFGLGAWSAGYAASLLAFGAGESVRVVKDLAIALCGFALIAVRRRPAPPQVSGEVDDEAPRWLIGVFAVACAVFCLVFVEHSIRAPEGGFDAWMLWNSRARFLARAGDDFRVAFSPRLLFWTHQDYPWLLPGLVAQWFLITRTESPAIPAAVGLVFGAATIAVVTCSLARLRGARAALVGGLAVASLPCFAAIGASQQADIPLAAFVALAAALVAMAVDDPRKPLRPLLLAGFAAGLGAWTKNDGLVYLISIAAALLLRLRDVRAAAIFALGSVPVLALLCAFKLGLSPPNDFLLFTTRADLVARFVDARRWVEVIRLTLRQAVYFQDFALWAAAAAVLGVIIRRNLRADPAPSVLGLSVLLALGCFGAIYVLQPHSLKWMFWSSASRLFVQMWPAAVVALVAAVPWKGAAIELEDR
;
A
#
# COMPACT_ATOMS: atom_id res chain seq x y z
N MET A 1 11.43 -24.69 -4.09
CA MET A 1 10.04 -25.09 -3.74
C MET A 1 9.56 -24.45 -2.42
N SER A 2 10.39 -24.36 -1.38
CA SER A 2 10.02 -23.75 -0.08
C SER A 2 9.48 -22.31 -0.22
N ALA A 3 10.14 -21.46 -1.00
CA ALA A 3 9.74 -20.05 -1.18
C ALA A 3 8.33 -19.90 -1.77
N VAL A 4 8.01 -20.68 -2.80
CA VAL A 4 6.67 -20.68 -3.42
C VAL A 4 5.63 -21.17 -2.41
N ALA A 5 5.93 -22.23 -1.66
CA ALA A 5 5.03 -22.71 -0.62
C ALA A 5 4.81 -21.66 0.49
N ALA A 6 5.85 -20.95 0.91
CA ALA A 6 5.76 -19.87 1.89
C ALA A 6 4.85 -18.73 1.41
N ILE A 7 5.05 -18.26 0.17
CA ILE A 7 4.24 -17.19 -0.43
C ILE A 7 2.79 -17.65 -0.57
N VAL A 8 2.56 -18.83 -1.18
CA VAL A 8 1.21 -19.31 -1.50
C VAL A 8 0.44 -19.71 -0.24
N LEU A 9 0.99 -20.56 0.62
CA LEU A 9 0.29 -21.04 1.82
C LEU A 9 0.22 -19.97 2.90
N GLY A 10 1.30 -19.23 3.14
CA GLY A 10 1.31 -18.11 4.07
C GLY A 10 0.31 -17.03 3.66
N GLY A 11 0.33 -16.64 2.39
CA GLY A 11 -0.62 -15.71 1.80
C GLY A 11 -2.06 -16.21 1.87
N ALA A 12 -2.32 -17.45 1.45
CA ALA A 12 -3.66 -18.04 1.47
C ALA A 12 -4.22 -18.16 2.89
N GLY A 13 -3.40 -18.49 3.89
CA GLY A 13 -3.81 -18.52 5.30
C GLY A 13 -4.18 -17.14 5.84
N LEU A 14 -3.40 -16.11 5.52
CA LEU A 14 -3.71 -14.72 5.88
C LEU A 14 -4.98 -14.23 5.17
N ALA A 15 -5.12 -14.46 3.86
CA ALA A 15 -6.34 -14.11 3.12
C ALA A 15 -7.56 -14.89 3.66
N ALA A 16 -7.40 -16.17 4.01
CA ALA A 16 -8.46 -16.93 4.64
C ALA A 16 -8.84 -16.36 6.02
N ALA A 17 -7.90 -15.85 6.81
CA ALA A 17 -8.23 -15.17 8.06
C ALA A 17 -8.93 -13.82 7.83
N ALA A 18 -8.56 -13.09 6.78
CA ALA A 18 -9.13 -11.77 6.43
C ALA A 18 -10.57 -11.86 5.94
N PHE A 19 -10.92 -12.94 5.23
CA PHE A 19 -12.23 -13.11 4.61
C PHE A 19 -12.94 -14.36 5.17
N PRO A 20 -13.50 -14.33 6.39
CA PRO A 20 -14.03 -15.49 7.12
C PRO A 20 -15.31 -16.12 6.52
N GLU A 21 -15.98 -15.39 5.64
CA GLU A 21 -17.18 -15.82 4.91
C GLU A 21 -16.82 -16.63 3.66
N ARG A 22 -17.77 -17.40 3.10
CA ARG A 22 -17.64 -17.99 1.75
C ARG A 22 -17.56 -16.90 0.69
N ALA A 23 -16.89 -17.19 -0.42
CA ALA A 23 -16.85 -16.25 -1.53
C ALA A 23 -18.22 -16.18 -2.22
N SER A 24 -18.74 -14.97 -2.39
CA SER A 24 -20.06 -14.73 -2.99
C SER A 24 -20.04 -14.68 -4.52
N GLY A 25 -18.89 -14.38 -5.15
CA GLY A 25 -18.79 -14.23 -6.60
C GLY A 25 -17.36 -14.23 -7.14
N VAL A 26 -17.21 -13.99 -8.45
CA VAL A 26 -15.90 -13.97 -9.14
C VAL A 26 -14.99 -12.90 -8.57
N CYS A 27 -15.46 -11.66 -8.43
CA CYS A 27 -14.65 -10.56 -7.88
C CYS A 27 -14.18 -10.85 -6.45
N ASP A 28 -15.01 -11.46 -5.60
CA ASP A 28 -14.59 -11.81 -4.23
C ASP A 28 -13.53 -12.93 -4.21
N ARG A 29 -13.62 -13.91 -5.12
CA ARG A 29 -12.56 -14.93 -5.29
C ARG A 29 -11.25 -14.30 -5.76
N VAL A 30 -11.34 -13.38 -6.73
CA VAL A 30 -10.18 -12.65 -7.26
C VAL A 30 -9.55 -11.79 -6.16
N LEU A 31 -10.35 -11.03 -5.39
CA LEU A 31 -9.88 -10.22 -4.27
C LEU A 31 -9.11 -11.06 -3.24
N ARG A 32 -9.63 -12.24 -2.88
CA ARG A 32 -8.97 -13.16 -1.93
C ARG A 32 -7.66 -13.69 -2.50
N ALA A 33 -7.62 -14.06 -3.77
CA ALA A 33 -6.40 -14.54 -4.43
C ALA A 33 -5.33 -13.45 -4.47
N ILE A 34 -5.70 -12.21 -4.79
CA ILE A 34 -4.77 -11.08 -4.82
C ILE A 34 -4.31 -10.71 -3.42
N ALA A 35 -5.21 -10.68 -2.44
CA ALA A 35 -4.85 -10.49 -1.05
C ALA A 35 -3.86 -11.56 -0.58
N ALA A 36 -4.04 -12.81 -0.99
CA ALA A 36 -3.09 -13.88 -0.70
C ALA A 36 -1.72 -13.62 -1.33
N VAL A 37 -1.64 -13.17 -2.58
CA VAL A 37 -0.37 -12.79 -3.22
C VAL A 37 0.32 -11.64 -2.47
N VAL A 38 -0.42 -10.56 -2.17
CA VAL A 38 0.11 -9.36 -1.49
C VAL A 38 0.58 -9.70 -0.07
N PHE A 39 -0.23 -10.40 0.71
CA PHE A 39 0.15 -10.86 2.05
C PHE A 39 1.32 -11.84 2.01
N GLY A 40 1.30 -12.79 1.06
CA GLY A 40 2.34 -13.81 0.91
C GLY A 40 3.70 -13.20 0.61
N LEU A 41 3.78 -12.29 -0.37
CA LEU A 41 5.01 -11.57 -0.70
C LEU A 41 5.48 -10.70 0.49
N GLY A 42 4.57 -9.93 1.10
CA GLY A 42 4.92 -9.09 2.25
C GLY A 42 5.44 -9.88 3.44
N ALA A 43 4.75 -10.94 3.84
CA ALA A 43 5.16 -11.82 4.94
C ALA A 43 6.46 -12.56 4.61
N TRP A 44 6.65 -13.01 3.37
CA TRP A 44 7.88 -13.68 2.93
C TRP A 44 9.10 -12.76 3.01
N SER A 45 8.94 -11.48 2.66
CA SER A 45 10.00 -10.48 2.80
C SER A 45 10.25 -10.05 4.25
N ALA A 46 9.20 -9.83 5.04
CA ALA A 46 9.33 -9.46 6.44
C ALA A 46 10.00 -10.61 7.23
N GLY A 47 9.58 -11.85 6.97
CA GLY A 47 10.21 -13.03 7.53
C GLY A 47 11.67 -13.18 7.12
N TYR A 48 12.03 -12.81 5.89
CA TYR A 48 13.43 -12.86 5.44
C TYR A 48 14.30 -11.94 6.27
N ALA A 49 13.89 -10.68 6.39
CA ALA A 49 14.58 -9.73 7.23
C ALA A 49 14.65 -10.19 8.70
N ALA A 50 13.54 -10.64 9.29
CA ALA A 50 13.52 -11.13 10.66
C ALA A 50 14.50 -12.31 10.86
N SER A 51 14.50 -13.27 9.94
CA SER A 51 15.40 -14.43 9.99
C SER A 51 16.87 -14.04 9.79
N LEU A 52 17.14 -13.09 8.89
CA LEU A 52 18.49 -12.61 8.59
C LEU A 52 19.09 -11.84 9.77
N LEU A 53 18.27 -11.02 10.43
CA LEU A 53 18.67 -10.29 11.64
C LEU A 53 18.96 -11.22 12.81
N ALA A 54 18.16 -12.28 12.98
CA ALA A 54 18.25 -13.18 14.13
C ALA A 54 19.27 -14.31 13.96
N PHE A 55 19.44 -14.83 12.74
CA PHE A 55 20.13 -16.10 12.49
C PHE A 55 21.18 -16.06 11.36
N GLY A 56 21.36 -14.92 10.69
CA GLY A 56 22.34 -14.77 9.61
C GLY A 56 21.86 -15.23 8.23
N ALA A 57 22.77 -15.25 7.25
CA ALA A 57 22.46 -15.38 5.83
C ALA A 57 22.49 -16.81 5.29
N GLY A 58 22.57 -17.81 6.16
CA GLY A 58 22.60 -19.23 5.79
C GLY A 58 21.42 -19.66 4.91
N GLU A 59 21.66 -20.55 3.96
CA GLU A 59 20.60 -21.09 3.10
C GLU A 59 19.57 -21.90 3.91
N SER A 60 20.04 -22.66 4.90
CA SER A 60 19.20 -23.40 5.84
C SER A 60 18.23 -22.47 6.60
N VAL A 61 18.70 -21.30 7.04
CA VAL A 61 17.87 -20.29 7.70
C VAL A 61 16.73 -19.83 6.79
N ARG A 62 17.03 -19.55 5.52
CA ARG A 62 16.00 -19.15 4.53
C ARG A 62 14.96 -20.25 4.32
N VAL A 63 15.38 -21.51 4.21
CA VAL A 63 14.48 -22.65 4.03
C VAL A 63 13.61 -22.89 5.26
N VAL A 64 14.20 -22.85 6.47
CA VAL A 64 13.45 -23.01 7.73
C VAL A 64 12.41 -21.91 7.90
N LYS A 65 12.77 -20.66 7.60
CA LYS A 65 11.81 -19.54 7.54
C LYS A 65 10.66 -19.84 6.58
N ASP A 66 10.97 -20.25 5.35
CA ASP A 66 9.95 -20.52 4.34
C ASP A 66 8.96 -21.60 4.82
N LEU A 67 9.49 -22.69 5.38
CA LEU A 67 8.68 -23.77 5.95
C LEU A 67 7.83 -23.28 7.13
N ALA A 68 8.38 -22.46 8.02
CA ALA A 68 7.63 -21.89 9.14
C ALA A 68 6.46 -21.01 8.66
N ILE A 69 6.68 -20.15 7.67
CA ILE A 69 5.61 -19.32 7.07
C ILE A 69 4.54 -20.21 6.42
N ALA A 70 4.97 -21.23 5.66
CA ALA A 70 4.05 -22.16 4.99
C ALA A 70 3.20 -22.94 6.00
N LEU A 71 3.80 -23.45 7.08
CA LEU A 71 3.12 -24.19 8.14
C LEU A 71 2.14 -23.31 8.91
N CYS A 72 2.52 -22.07 9.25
CA CYS A 72 1.61 -21.10 9.87
C CYS A 72 0.41 -20.79 8.95
N GLY A 73 0.66 -20.60 7.66
CA GLY A 73 -0.39 -20.40 6.65
C GLY A 73 -1.33 -21.60 6.56
N PHE A 74 -0.78 -22.82 6.49
CA PHE A 74 -1.55 -24.05 6.50
C PHE A 74 -2.39 -24.21 7.78
N ALA A 75 -1.82 -23.93 8.95
CA ALA A 75 -2.53 -23.96 10.22
C ALA A 75 -3.73 -22.98 10.25
N LEU A 76 -3.55 -21.76 9.73
CA LEU A 76 -4.66 -20.79 9.61
C LEU A 76 -5.79 -21.30 8.70
N ILE A 77 -5.46 -21.97 7.60
CA ILE A 77 -6.44 -22.60 6.71
C ILE A 77 -7.14 -23.76 7.44
N ALA A 78 -6.39 -24.63 8.12
CA ALA A 78 -6.90 -25.82 8.78
C ALA A 78 -7.79 -25.52 10.00
N VAL A 79 -7.47 -24.47 10.76
CA VAL A 79 -8.30 -23.99 11.89
C VAL A 79 -9.63 -23.42 11.40
N ARG A 80 -9.71 -22.98 10.14
CA ARG A 80 -10.94 -22.50 9.52
C ARG A 80 -11.82 -23.67 9.06
N ARG A 81 -12.32 -24.45 10.02
CA ARG A 81 -13.05 -25.71 9.75
C ARG A 81 -14.39 -25.54 9.05
N ARG A 82 -15.03 -24.36 9.10
CA ARG A 82 -16.25 -24.05 8.32
C ARG A 82 -16.29 -22.57 7.94
N PRO A 83 -16.29 -22.20 6.64
CA PRO A 83 -16.52 -20.82 6.24
C PRO A 83 -17.97 -20.46 6.58
N ALA A 84 -18.16 -19.29 7.19
CA ALA A 84 -19.49 -18.76 7.47
C ALA A 84 -20.26 -18.55 6.14
N PRO A 85 -21.60 -18.68 6.15
CA PRO A 85 -22.41 -18.57 4.94
C PRO A 85 -22.12 -17.25 4.22
N PRO A 86 -22.15 -17.21 2.88
CA PRO A 86 -21.86 -15.98 2.14
C PRO A 86 -22.74 -14.86 2.68
N GLN A 87 -22.14 -13.66 2.82
CA GLN A 87 -22.93 -12.48 3.16
C GLN A 87 -23.96 -12.29 2.06
N VAL A 88 -25.24 -12.25 2.44
CA VAL A 88 -26.32 -11.75 1.58
C VAL A 88 -26.12 -10.24 1.51
N SER A 89 -25.13 -9.78 0.76
CA SER A 89 -25.24 -8.47 0.12
C SER A 89 -26.44 -8.63 -0.81
N GLY A 90 -27.50 -7.83 -0.62
CA GLY A 90 -28.60 -7.82 -1.59
C GLY A 90 -28.01 -7.83 -2.98
N GLU A 91 -28.41 -8.78 -3.82
CA GLU A 91 -28.00 -8.80 -5.22
C GLU A 91 -28.45 -7.47 -5.80
N VAL A 92 -27.52 -6.52 -5.83
CA VAL A 92 -27.71 -5.37 -6.66
C VAL A 92 -27.51 -5.90 -8.05
N ASP A 93 -28.62 -6.09 -8.78
CA ASP A 93 -28.63 -6.20 -10.24
C ASP A 93 -28.08 -4.88 -10.83
N ASP A 94 -26.81 -4.59 -10.57
CA ASP A 94 -26.06 -3.50 -11.17
C ASP A 94 -25.19 -4.11 -12.26
N GLU A 95 -25.82 -4.52 -13.36
CA GLU A 95 -25.08 -4.83 -14.57
C GLU A 95 -24.36 -3.56 -15.04
N ALA A 96 -23.03 -3.67 -15.08
CA ALA A 96 -22.20 -2.65 -15.68
C ALA A 96 -22.37 -2.67 -17.20
N PRO A 97 -22.54 -1.51 -17.86
CA PRO A 97 -22.72 -1.47 -19.29
C PRO A 97 -21.45 -1.98 -20.00
N ARG A 98 -21.62 -2.72 -21.09
CA ARG A 98 -20.52 -3.36 -21.84
C ARG A 98 -19.43 -2.39 -22.28
N TRP A 99 -19.79 -1.15 -22.62
CA TRP A 99 -18.82 -0.12 -22.99
C TRP A 99 -17.87 0.22 -21.84
N LEU A 100 -18.34 0.21 -20.58
CA LEU A 100 -17.51 0.52 -19.41
C LEU A 100 -16.52 -0.62 -19.12
N ILE A 101 -16.94 -1.87 -19.33
CA ILE A 101 -16.06 -3.03 -19.29
C ILE A 101 -14.98 -2.91 -20.38
N GLY A 102 -15.37 -2.55 -21.60
CA GLY A 102 -14.45 -2.32 -22.71
C GLY A 102 -13.42 -1.23 -22.42
N VAL A 103 -13.86 -0.08 -21.89
CA VAL A 103 -12.97 1.03 -21.50
C VAL A 103 -12.00 0.61 -20.39
N PHE A 104 -12.48 -0.11 -19.38
CA PHE A 104 -11.62 -0.63 -18.32
C PHE A 104 -10.58 -1.62 -18.85
N ALA A 105 -10.99 -2.54 -19.73
CA ALA A 105 -10.08 -3.49 -20.36
C ALA A 105 -9.00 -2.77 -21.21
N VAL A 106 -9.38 -1.74 -21.96
CA VAL A 106 -8.44 -0.89 -22.70
C VAL A 106 -7.49 -0.17 -21.75
N ALA A 107 -7.96 0.39 -20.64
CA ALA A 107 -7.10 1.03 -19.65
C ALA A 107 -6.08 0.05 -19.04
N CYS A 108 -6.49 -1.18 -18.71
CA CYS A 108 -5.58 -2.23 -18.26
C CYS A 108 -4.56 -2.62 -19.35
N ALA A 109 -4.99 -2.71 -20.61
CA ALA A 109 -4.09 -2.98 -21.73
C ALA A 109 -3.05 -1.86 -21.90
N VAL A 110 -3.48 -0.60 -21.84
CA VAL A 110 -2.59 0.57 -21.89
C VAL A 110 -1.60 0.56 -20.71
N PHE A 111 -2.07 0.26 -19.49
CA PHE A 111 -1.20 0.08 -18.33
C PHE A 111 -0.09 -0.95 -18.62
N CYS A 112 -0.45 -2.13 -19.13
CA CYS A 112 0.51 -3.17 -19.49
C CYS A 112 1.47 -2.73 -20.60
N LEU A 113 0.98 -2.05 -21.64
CA LEU A 113 1.80 -1.56 -22.74
C LEU A 113 2.82 -0.51 -22.27
N VAL A 114 2.39 0.48 -21.49
CA VAL A 114 3.28 1.48 -20.89
C VAL A 114 4.29 0.80 -19.96
N PHE A 115 3.85 -0.19 -19.18
CA PHE A 115 4.73 -0.91 -18.28
C PHE A 115 5.84 -1.65 -19.02
N VAL A 116 5.48 -2.41 -20.06
CA VAL A 116 6.42 -3.17 -20.89
C VAL A 116 7.35 -2.24 -21.63
N GLU A 117 6.82 -1.20 -22.27
CA GLU A 117 7.63 -0.22 -23.01
C GLU A 117 8.68 0.43 -22.11
N HIS A 118 8.28 0.88 -20.92
CA HIS A 118 9.18 1.55 -19.99
C HIS A 118 10.22 0.56 -19.42
N SER A 119 9.82 -0.68 -19.15
CA SER A 119 10.74 -1.72 -18.67
C SER A 119 11.79 -2.10 -19.74
N ILE A 120 11.45 -2.03 -21.03
CA ILE A 120 12.40 -2.24 -22.13
C ILE A 120 13.36 -1.06 -22.25
N ARG A 121 12.85 0.18 -22.13
CA ARG A 121 13.67 1.40 -22.25
C ARG A 121 14.60 1.63 -21.06
N ALA A 122 14.15 1.27 -19.86
CA ALA A 122 14.89 1.43 -18.62
C ALA A 122 14.87 0.12 -17.80
N PRO A 123 15.65 -0.90 -18.21
CA PRO A 123 15.65 -2.21 -17.55
C PRO A 123 16.04 -2.16 -16.06
N GLU A 124 16.90 -1.22 -15.67
CA GLU A 124 17.31 -1.03 -14.27
C GLU A 124 16.28 -0.24 -13.43
N GLY A 125 15.15 0.14 -14.05
CA GLY A 125 14.13 0.97 -13.45
C GLY A 125 14.49 2.46 -13.44
N GLY A 126 13.78 3.22 -12.61
CA GLY A 126 14.06 4.64 -12.41
C GLY A 126 15.29 4.87 -11.52
N PHE A 127 15.69 6.14 -11.38
CA PHE A 127 16.86 6.54 -10.58
C PHE A 127 16.83 5.94 -9.16
N ASP A 128 15.68 6.01 -8.48
CA ASP A 128 15.50 5.44 -7.14
C ASP A 128 15.63 3.92 -7.12
N ALA A 129 15.15 3.23 -8.14
CA ALA A 129 15.30 1.77 -8.22
C ALA A 129 16.75 1.39 -8.35
N TRP A 130 17.48 2.03 -9.27
CA TRP A 130 18.90 1.77 -9.43
C TRP A 130 19.69 2.11 -8.16
N MET A 131 19.51 3.31 -7.60
CA MET A 131 20.33 3.82 -6.49
C MET A 131 19.96 3.25 -5.11
N LEU A 132 18.68 3.07 -4.82
CA LEU A 132 18.19 2.64 -3.49
C LEU A 132 17.81 1.16 -3.52
N TRP A 133 16.82 0.80 -4.33
CA TRP A 133 16.08 -0.45 -4.14
C TRP A 133 16.83 -1.68 -4.68
N ASN A 134 17.23 -1.64 -5.94
CA ASN A 134 17.95 -2.72 -6.62
C ASN A 134 19.39 -2.80 -6.14
N SER A 135 20.07 -1.67 -5.92
CA SER A 135 21.41 -1.67 -5.31
C SER A 135 21.39 -2.32 -3.92
N ARG A 136 20.41 -1.97 -3.07
CA ARG A 136 20.26 -2.63 -1.77
C ARG A 136 19.99 -4.12 -1.93
N ALA A 137 19.09 -4.53 -2.84
CA ALA A 137 18.84 -5.94 -3.10
C ALA A 137 20.11 -6.72 -3.47
N ARG A 138 21.00 -6.11 -4.28
CA ARG A 138 22.31 -6.69 -4.63
C ARG A 138 23.23 -6.82 -3.43
N PHE A 139 23.32 -5.80 -2.56
CA PHE A 139 24.07 -5.92 -1.30
C PHE A 139 23.56 -7.09 -0.44
N LEU A 140 22.25 -7.23 -0.31
CA LEU A 140 21.64 -8.32 0.47
C LEU A 140 21.87 -9.70 -0.11
N ALA A 141 21.88 -9.82 -1.44
CA ALA A 141 22.13 -11.08 -2.12
C ALA A 141 23.62 -11.48 -2.07
N ARG A 142 24.54 -10.51 -2.13
CA ARG A 142 25.98 -10.77 -2.26
C ARG A 142 26.73 -10.85 -0.94
N ALA A 143 26.36 -10.04 0.04
CA ALA A 143 27.19 -9.82 1.23
C ALA A 143 27.09 -10.93 2.29
N GLY A 144 26.17 -11.89 2.17
CA GLY A 144 26.03 -12.96 3.15
C GLY A 144 25.83 -12.41 4.57
N ASP A 145 26.61 -12.89 5.55
CA ASP A 145 26.52 -12.42 6.94
C ASP A 145 26.95 -10.95 7.13
N ASP A 146 27.68 -10.39 6.16
CA ASP A 146 28.02 -8.96 6.11
C ASP A 146 26.90 -8.09 5.55
N PHE A 147 25.66 -8.59 5.39
CA PHE A 147 24.50 -7.86 4.82
C PHE A 147 24.28 -6.45 5.38
N ARG A 148 24.76 -6.17 6.60
CA ARG A 148 24.68 -4.84 7.25
C ARG A 148 25.34 -3.74 6.42
N VAL A 149 26.30 -4.07 5.55
CA VAL A 149 26.91 -3.09 4.63
C VAL A 149 25.88 -2.41 3.71
N ALA A 150 24.73 -3.05 3.47
CA ALA A 150 23.61 -2.49 2.71
C ALA A 150 22.98 -1.24 3.36
N PHE A 151 23.30 -0.97 4.62
CA PHE A 151 22.81 0.14 5.43
C PHE A 151 23.93 1.02 5.99
N SER A 152 25.15 0.85 5.49
CA SER A 152 26.31 1.56 6.01
C SER A 152 26.14 3.09 5.92
N PRO A 153 26.44 3.85 6.99
CA PRO A 153 26.43 5.31 6.96
C PRO A 153 27.51 5.89 6.04
N ARG A 154 28.44 5.06 5.53
CA ARG A 154 29.45 5.45 4.55
C ARG A 154 28.91 5.50 3.11
N LEU A 155 27.72 4.95 2.87
CA LEU A 155 27.03 5.11 1.59
C LEU A 155 26.55 6.56 1.44
N LEU A 156 26.34 7.01 0.20
CA LEU A 156 25.86 8.36 -0.06
C LEU A 156 24.47 8.58 0.57
N PHE A 157 24.24 9.75 1.18
CA PHE A 157 23.00 10.02 1.94
C PHE A 157 21.72 9.84 1.10
N TRP A 158 21.77 10.15 -0.20
CA TRP A 158 20.65 9.95 -1.13
C TRP A 158 20.33 8.48 -1.44
N THR A 159 21.07 7.52 -0.86
CA THR A 159 20.71 6.09 -0.91
C THR A 159 19.66 5.71 0.13
N HIS A 160 19.24 6.65 1.00
CA HIS A 160 18.18 6.47 1.98
C HIS A 160 18.32 5.15 2.75
N GLN A 161 19.47 4.97 3.40
CA GLN A 161 19.82 3.76 4.16
C GLN A 161 18.88 3.53 5.33
N ASP A 162 18.14 4.55 5.74
CA ASP A 162 17.11 4.42 6.76
C ASP A 162 15.79 3.86 6.22
N TYR A 163 15.63 3.69 4.91
CA TYR A 163 14.42 3.09 4.36
C TYR A 163 14.35 1.59 4.64
N PRO A 164 13.20 1.10 5.13
CA PRO A 164 12.98 -0.32 5.32
C PRO A 164 13.08 -1.10 4.01
N TRP A 165 13.41 -2.38 4.14
CA TRP A 165 13.86 -3.23 3.03
C TRP A 165 12.85 -4.31 2.57
N LEU A 166 11.53 -4.06 2.61
CA LEU A 166 10.56 -5.01 2.02
C LEU A 166 10.84 -5.24 0.52
N LEU A 167 10.88 -4.18 -0.29
CA LEU A 167 11.13 -4.34 -1.74
C LEU A 167 12.54 -4.93 -2.01
N PRO A 168 13.64 -4.39 -1.43
CA PRO A 168 14.96 -4.99 -1.58
C PRO A 168 15.06 -6.44 -1.11
N GLY A 169 14.39 -6.80 0.00
CA GLY A 169 14.39 -8.16 0.55
C GLY A 169 13.62 -9.16 -0.31
N LEU A 170 12.54 -8.73 -0.98
CA LEU A 170 11.86 -9.53 -2.00
C LEU A 170 12.79 -9.83 -3.18
N VAL A 171 13.41 -8.80 -3.74
CA VAL A 171 14.26 -8.90 -4.93
C VAL A 171 15.52 -9.71 -4.62
N ALA A 172 16.16 -9.47 -3.48
CA ALA A 172 17.36 -10.20 -3.06
C ALA A 172 17.12 -11.71 -2.93
N GLN A 173 15.99 -12.12 -2.34
CA GLN A 173 15.66 -13.53 -2.25
C GLN A 173 15.45 -14.17 -3.62
N TRP A 174 14.82 -13.47 -4.56
CA TRP A 174 14.69 -13.97 -5.93
C TRP A 174 16.04 -14.04 -6.66
N PHE A 175 16.95 -13.09 -6.45
CA PHE A 175 18.33 -13.19 -6.94
C PHE A 175 19.04 -14.43 -6.39
N LEU A 176 18.90 -14.70 -5.09
CA LEU A 176 19.48 -15.88 -4.45
C LEU A 176 18.88 -17.20 -4.97
N ILE A 177 17.57 -17.25 -5.21
CA ILE A 177 16.86 -18.44 -5.70
C ILE A 177 17.20 -18.73 -7.17
N THR A 178 17.14 -17.70 -8.00
CA THR A 178 17.36 -17.83 -9.45
C THR A 178 18.84 -17.82 -9.82
N ARG A 179 19.72 -17.47 -8.88
CA ARG A 179 21.18 -17.30 -9.06
C ARG A 179 21.51 -16.31 -10.18
N THR A 180 20.63 -15.33 -10.42
CA THR A 180 20.81 -14.26 -11.40
C THR A 180 20.34 -12.93 -10.82
N GLU A 181 21.01 -11.84 -11.19
CA GLU A 181 20.59 -10.48 -10.84
C GLU A 181 19.87 -9.80 -12.00
N SER A 182 18.93 -10.54 -12.60
CA SER A 182 18.24 -10.08 -13.80
C SER A 182 17.34 -8.88 -13.48
N PRO A 183 17.36 -7.79 -14.27
CA PRO A 183 16.43 -6.66 -14.13
C PRO A 183 14.96 -7.06 -14.31
N ALA A 184 14.69 -8.21 -14.94
CA ALA A 184 13.33 -8.73 -15.08
C ALA A 184 12.68 -9.09 -13.73
N ILE A 185 13.48 -9.40 -12.69
CA ILE A 185 12.97 -9.77 -11.37
C ILE A 185 12.31 -8.57 -10.67
N PRO A 186 12.99 -7.44 -10.42
CA PRO A 186 12.35 -6.26 -9.84
C PRO A 186 11.23 -5.69 -10.74
N ALA A 187 11.34 -5.79 -12.07
CA ALA A 187 10.25 -5.45 -12.98
C ALA A 187 9.01 -6.33 -12.76
N ALA A 188 9.18 -7.65 -12.64
CA ALA A 188 8.06 -8.56 -12.36
C ALA A 188 7.41 -8.28 -11.00
N VAL A 189 8.20 -7.95 -9.97
CA VAL A 189 7.68 -7.52 -8.66
C VAL A 189 6.83 -6.24 -8.81
N GLY A 190 7.33 -5.24 -9.55
CA GLY A 190 6.59 -4.01 -9.85
C GLY A 190 5.27 -4.28 -10.57
N LEU A 191 5.27 -5.16 -11.57
CA LEU A 191 4.06 -5.55 -12.33
C LEU A 191 3.03 -6.24 -11.43
N VAL A 192 3.48 -7.20 -10.61
CA VAL A 192 2.60 -7.94 -9.69
C VAL A 192 1.93 -7.00 -8.70
N PHE A 193 2.67 -6.09 -8.07
CA PHE A 193 2.07 -5.12 -7.14
C PHE A 193 1.21 -4.07 -7.85
N GLY A 194 1.57 -3.65 -9.07
CA GLY A 194 0.75 -2.73 -9.87
C GLY A 194 -0.60 -3.34 -10.24
N ALA A 195 -0.59 -4.55 -10.79
CA ALA A 195 -1.80 -5.30 -11.12
C ALA A 195 -2.62 -5.62 -9.86
N ALA A 196 -1.96 -6.01 -8.75
CA ALA A 196 -2.62 -6.25 -7.48
C ALA A 196 -3.32 -5.00 -6.94
N THR A 197 -2.71 -3.81 -7.07
CA THR A 197 -3.32 -2.55 -6.63
C THR A 197 -4.61 -2.26 -7.39
N ILE A 198 -4.56 -2.33 -8.73
CA ILE A 198 -5.75 -2.13 -9.58
C ILE A 198 -6.84 -3.11 -9.19
N ALA A 199 -6.49 -4.38 -9.03
CA ALA A 199 -7.45 -5.44 -8.81
C ALA A 199 -7.99 -5.47 -7.36
N VAL A 200 -7.22 -5.06 -6.35
CA VAL A 200 -7.71 -4.84 -4.97
C VAL A 200 -8.76 -3.74 -4.97
N VAL A 201 -8.50 -2.58 -5.60
CA VAL A 201 -9.47 -1.47 -5.66
C VAL A 201 -10.73 -1.89 -6.39
N THR A 202 -10.56 -2.48 -7.59
CA THR A 202 -11.69 -2.92 -8.43
C THR A 202 -12.55 -3.94 -7.70
N CYS A 203 -11.96 -5.03 -7.18
CA CYS A 203 -12.73 -6.12 -6.60
C CYS A 203 -13.29 -5.81 -5.20
N SER A 204 -12.62 -4.96 -4.41
CA SER A 204 -13.18 -4.48 -3.15
C SER A 204 -14.38 -3.57 -3.37
N LEU A 205 -14.33 -2.67 -4.36
CA LEU A 205 -15.47 -1.84 -4.73
C LEU A 205 -16.61 -2.66 -5.34
N ALA A 206 -16.31 -3.70 -6.12
CA ALA A 206 -17.33 -4.65 -6.58
C ALA A 206 -18.11 -5.26 -5.41
N ARG A 207 -17.38 -5.67 -4.36
CA ARG A 207 -17.97 -6.24 -3.16
C ARG A 207 -18.73 -5.22 -2.32
N LEU A 208 -18.21 -3.98 -2.22
CA LEU A 208 -18.79 -2.95 -1.37
C LEU A 208 -20.02 -2.27 -2.00
N ARG A 209 -20.02 -2.06 -3.33
CA ARG A 209 -20.98 -1.18 -4.01
C ARG A 209 -21.43 -1.65 -5.41
N GLY A 210 -21.01 -2.83 -5.88
CA GLY A 210 -21.44 -3.39 -7.17
C GLY A 210 -20.53 -3.10 -8.37
N ALA A 211 -20.92 -3.58 -9.55
CA ALA A 211 -20.03 -3.67 -10.71
C ALA A 211 -19.66 -2.31 -11.32
N ARG A 212 -20.56 -1.32 -11.33
CA ARG A 212 -20.22 0.01 -11.87
C ARG A 212 -19.21 0.72 -11.00
N ALA A 213 -19.37 0.65 -9.68
CA ALA A 213 -18.41 1.17 -8.70
C ALA A 213 -17.03 0.52 -8.90
N ALA A 214 -17.00 -0.80 -9.09
CA ALA A 214 -15.78 -1.55 -9.37
C ALA A 214 -15.03 -1.01 -10.58
N LEU A 215 -15.70 -0.89 -11.72
CA LEU A 215 -15.08 -0.46 -12.98
C LEU A 215 -14.65 1.00 -12.94
N VAL A 216 -15.44 1.89 -12.32
CA VAL A 216 -15.06 3.30 -12.18
C VAL A 216 -13.86 3.45 -11.26
N GLY A 217 -13.81 2.75 -10.13
CA GLY A 217 -12.65 2.77 -9.25
C GLY A 217 -11.41 2.14 -9.88
N GLY A 218 -11.56 1.00 -10.55
CA GLY A 218 -10.49 0.36 -11.31
C GLY A 218 -9.93 1.26 -12.40
N LEU A 219 -10.81 1.91 -13.17
CA LEU A 219 -10.44 2.87 -14.21
C LEU A 219 -9.69 4.06 -13.60
N ALA A 220 -10.13 4.60 -12.46
CA ALA A 220 -9.46 5.73 -11.81
C ALA A 220 -8.00 5.41 -11.44
N VAL A 221 -7.69 4.17 -11.07
CA VAL A 221 -6.31 3.74 -10.78
C VAL A 221 -5.54 3.41 -12.07
N ALA A 222 -6.12 2.59 -12.95
CA ALA A 222 -5.45 2.11 -14.16
C ALA A 222 -5.16 3.22 -15.18
N SER A 223 -5.99 4.27 -15.24
CA SER A 223 -5.82 5.39 -16.17
C SER A 223 -4.92 6.51 -15.65
N LEU A 224 -4.40 6.40 -14.42
CA LEU A 224 -3.48 7.40 -13.86
C LEU A 224 -2.12 7.32 -14.61
N PRO A 225 -1.72 8.35 -15.38
CA PRO A 225 -0.56 8.23 -16.27
C PRO A 225 0.74 7.88 -15.55
N CYS A 226 0.99 8.52 -14.41
CA CYS A 226 2.20 8.28 -13.62
C CYS A 226 2.20 6.91 -12.90
N PHE A 227 1.05 6.23 -12.75
CA PHE A 227 0.96 4.96 -12.03
C PHE A 227 1.71 3.83 -12.77
N ALA A 228 1.47 3.69 -14.08
CA ALA A 228 2.14 2.71 -14.91
C ALA A 228 3.66 2.97 -15.00
N ALA A 229 4.04 4.23 -15.22
CA ALA A 229 5.44 4.64 -15.34
C ALA A 229 6.22 4.41 -14.03
N ILE A 230 5.65 4.78 -12.88
CA ILE A 230 6.27 4.57 -11.56
C ILE A 230 6.35 3.07 -11.23
N GLY A 231 5.36 2.28 -11.64
CA GLY A 231 5.41 0.82 -11.50
C GLY A 231 6.51 0.18 -12.32
N ALA A 232 6.65 0.59 -13.57
CA ALA A 232 7.73 0.11 -14.44
C ALA A 232 9.10 0.63 -14.01
N SER A 233 9.16 1.76 -13.30
CA SER A 233 10.36 2.30 -12.69
C SER A 233 10.86 1.49 -11.48
N GLN A 234 10.24 0.36 -11.13
CA GLN A 234 10.69 -0.57 -10.07
C GLN A 234 10.80 0.09 -8.68
N GLN A 235 9.92 1.05 -8.40
CA GLN A 235 9.96 1.81 -7.15
C GLN A 235 9.15 1.16 -6.03
N ALA A 236 9.54 1.41 -4.77
CA ALA A 236 8.82 0.96 -3.58
C ALA A 236 7.41 1.59 -3.42
N ASP A 237 7.13 2.65 -4.18
CA ASP A 237 5.87 3.38 -4.12
C ASP A 237 4.67 2.52 -4.56
N ILE A 238 4.84 1.61 -5.53
CA ILE A 238 3.77 0.71 -5.97
C ILE A 238 3.48 -0.43 -4.97
N PRO A 239 4.48 -1.16 -4.45
CA PRO A 239 4.23 -2.09 -3.34
C PRO A 239 3.57 -1.41 -2.13
N LEU A 240 3.99 -0.20 -1.78
CA LEU A 240 3.36 0.58 -0.72
C LEU A 240 1.89 0.90 -1.04
N ALA A 241 1.61 1.36 -2.26
CA ALA A 241 0.24 1.63 -2.72
C ALA A 241 -0.65 0.39 -2.60
N ALA A 242 -0.15 -0.80 -2.95
CA ALA A 242 -0.88 -2.06 -2.84
C ALA A 242 -1.24 -2.41 -1.39
N PHE A 243 -0.28 -2.26 -0.46
CA PHE A 243 -0.52 -2.53 0.96
C PHE A 243 -1.50 -1.53 1.58
N VAL A 244 -1.38 -0.25 1.23
CA VAL A 244 -2.30 0.80 1.69
C VAL A 244 -3.70 0.59 1.11
N ALA A 245 -3.82 0.20 -0.17
CA ALA A 245 -5.09 -0.16 -0.80
C ALA A 245 -5.76 -1.36 -0.11
N LEU A 246 -4.99 -2.42 0.19
CA LEU A 246 -5.50 -3.60 0.86
C LEU A 246 -5.95 -3.29 2.29
N ALA A 247 -5.17 -2.49 3.03
CA ALA A 247 -5.56 -2.01 4.36
C ALA A 247 -6.85 -1.20 4.31
N ALA A 248 -6.97 -0.26 3.37
CA ALA A 248 -8.17 0.56 3.18
C ALA A 248 -9.40 -0.29 2.83
N ALA A 249 -9.25 -1.26 1.92
CA ALA A 249 -10.33 -2.18 1.55
C ALA A 249 -10.80 -3.02 2.74
N LEU A 250 -9.87 -3.58 3.53
CA LEU A 250 -10.19 -4.36 4.73
C LEU A 250 -10.83 -3.53 5.84
N VAL A 251 -10.39 -2.29 6.04
CA VAL A 251 -11.05 -1.33 6.93
C VAL A 251 -12.47 -1.04 6.45
N ALA A 252 -12.65 -0.73 5.16
CA ALA A 252 -13.98 -0.45 4.63
C ALA A 252 -14.95 -1.62 4.84
N MET A 253 -14.51 -2.85 4.51
CA MET A 253 -15.32 -4.05 4.71
C MET A 253 -15.64 -4.33 6.18
N ALA A 254 -14.72 -4.06 7.12
CA ALA A 254 -14.99 -4.25 8.54
C ALA A 254 -15.92 -3.19 9.14
N VAL A 255 -15.84 -1.96 8.64
CA VAL A 255 -16.62 -0.82 9.13
C VAL A 255 -18.05 -0.84 8.58
N ASP A 256 -18.23 -1.25 7.32
CA ASP A 256 -19.55 -1.41 6.69
C ASP A 256 -20.30 -2.67 7.15
N ASP A 257 -19.61 -3.63 7.79
CA ASP A 257 -20.26 -4.85 8.31
C ASP A 257 -20.88 -4.59 9.70
N PRO A 258 -22.21 -4.74 9.87
CA PRO A 258 -22.90 -4.52 11.15
C PRO A 258 -22.38 -5.38 12.31
N ARG A 259 -21.76 -6.54 12.01
CA ARG A 259 -21.19 -7.45 13.03
C ARG A 259 -19.85 -6.97 13.57
N LYS A 260 -19.25 -5.96 12.93
CA LYS A 260 -17.93 -5.40 13.26
C LYS A 260 -16.84 -6.48 13.40
N PRO A 261 -16.57 -7.27 12.35
CA PRO A 261 -15.63 -8.37 12.42
C PRO A 261 -14.22 -7.87 12.74
N LEU A 262 -13.56 -8.49 13.73
CA LEU A 262 -12.24 -8.06 14.20
C LEU A 262 -11.10 -8.52 13.29
N ARG A 263 -11.25 -9.65 12.58
CA ARG A 263 -10.17 -10.26 11.78
C ARG A 263 -9.77 -9.41 10.56
N PRO A 264 -10.70 -8.83 9.77
CA PRO A 264 -10.32 -7.92 8.70
C PRO A 264 -9.60 -6.67 9.24
N LEU A 265 -10.00 -6.10 10.39
CA LEU A 265 -9.29 -4.98 11.01
C LEU A 265 -7.87 -5.36 11.45
N LEU A 266 -7.71 -6.52 12.08
CA LEU A 266 -6.39 -7.04 12.46
C LEU A 266 -5.49 -7.16 11.23
N LEU A 267 -6.00 -7.71 10.12
CA LEU A 267 -5.21 -7.88 8.90
C LEU A 267 -5.07 -6.62 8.06
N ALA A 268 -5.95 -5.64 8.22
CA ALA A 268 -5.74 -4.29 7.72
C ALA A 268 -4.54 -3.63 8.42
N GLY A 269 -4.44 -3.82 9.74
CA GLY A 269 -3.29 -3.40 10.54
C GLY A 269 -2.00 -4.07 10.08
N PHE A 270 -2.03 -5.38 9.85
CA PHE A 270 -0.89 -6.12 9.32
C PHE A 270 -0.47 -5.62 7.93
N ALA A 271 -1.44 -5.40 7.02
CA ALA A 271 -1.18 -4.82 5.69
C ALA A 271 -0.56 -3.41 5.78
N ALA A 272 -1.11 -2.53 6.62
CA ALA A 272 -0.55 -1.20 6.86
C ALA A 272 0.86 -1.27 7.48
N GLY A 273 1.11 -2.24 8.36
CA GLY A 273 2.42 -2.56 8.91
C GLY A 273 3.42 -2.94 7.81
N LEU A 274 3.04 -3.81 6.88
CA LEU A 274 3.85 -4.14 5.71
C LEU A 274 4.11 -2.92 4.81
N GLY A 275 3.14 -2.00 4.71
CA GLY A 275 3.35 -0.68 4.11
C GLY A 275 4.45 0.12 4.82
N ALA A 276 4.39 0.22 6.15
CA ALA A 276 5.43 0.87 6.96
C ALA A 276 6.82 0.18 6.83
N TRP A 277 6.83 -1.12 6.53
CA TRP A 277 8.05 -1.89 6.23
C TRP A 277 8.54 -1.78 4.79
N THR A 278 7.79 -1.10 3.92
CA THR A 278 8.17 -0.87 2.52
C THR A 278 8.94 0.42 2.35
N LYS A 279 8.49 1.49 3.00
CA LYS A 279 9.06 2.84 2.92
C LYS A 279 8.63 3.62 4.17
N ASN A 280 9.42 4.61 4.59
CA ASN A 280 9.07 5.45 5.76
C ASN A 280 7.68 6.09 5.65
N ASP A 281 7.27 6.48 4.44
CA ASP A 281 5.95 7.07 4.15
C ASP A 281 4.80 6.15 4.63
N GLY A 282 5.02 4.83 4.65
CA GLY A 282 4.05 3.85 5.12
C GLY A 282 3.61 4.03 6.58
N LEU A 283 4.49 4.59 7.43
CA LEU A 283 4.12 4.92 8.81
C LEU A 283 3.06 6.02 8.87
N VAL A 284 3.11 6.99 7.96
CA VAL A 284 2.13 8.08 7.91
C VAL A 284 0.74 7.50 7.62
N TYR A 285 0.63 6.57 6.66
CA TYR A 285 -0.65 5.93 6.34
C TYR A 285 -1.16 5.04 7.47
N LEU A 286 -0.30 4.25 8.10
CA LEU A 286 -0.67 3.43 9.26
C LEU A 286 -1.25 4.28 10.39
N ILE A 287 -0.54 5.33 10.78
CA ILE A 287 -0.96 6.25 11.86
C ILE A 287 -2.25 6.97 11.46
N SER A 288 -2.36 7.42 10.22
CA SER A 288 -3.54 8.15 9.74
C SER A 288 -4.79 7.28 9.72
N ILE A 289 -4.69 5.99 9.35
CA ILE A 289 -5.82 5.05 9.41
C ILE A 289 -6.22 4.76 10.85
N ALA A 290 -5.24 4.49 11.74
CA ALA A 290 -5.52 4.25 13.16
C ALA A 290 -6.18 5.46 13.84
N ALA A 291 -5.66 6.66 13.58
CA ALA A 291 -6.23 7.91 14.06
C ALA A 291 -7.63 8.15 13.49
N ALA A 292 -7.86 7.86 12.20
CA ALA A 292 -9.17 8.02 11.60
C ALA A 292 -10.22 7.08 12.19
N LEU A 293 -9.87 5.81 12.45
CA LEU A 293 -10.74 4.86 13.17
C LEU A 293 -11.12 5.40 14.55
N LEU A 294 -10.15 5.91 15.32
CA LEU A 294 -10.39 6.48 16.64
C LEU A 294 -11.25 7.76 16.57
N LEU A 295 -10.95 8.68 15.65
CA LEU A 295 -11.59 9.99 15.59
C LEU A 295 -13.00 9.95 14.97
N ARG A 296 -13.23 9.07 13.98
CA ARG A 296 -14.53 8.97 13.30
C ARG A 296 -15.47 7.99 13.96
N LEU A 297 -15.00 6.79 14.30
CA LEU A 297 -15.86 5.77 14.91
C LEU A 297 -15.96 5.94 16.42
N ARG A 298 -15.03 6.69 17.04
CA ARG A 298 -14.87 6.77 18.50
C ARG A 298 -14.73 5.39 19.15
N ASP A 299 -14.23 4.42 18.38
CA ASP A 299 -14.10 3.02 18.76
C ASP A 299 -12.63 2.69 19.03
N VAL A 300 -12.26 2.78 20.30
CA VAL A 300 -10.91 2.44 20.79
C VAL A 300 -10.58 0.98 20.49
N ARG A 301 -11.56 0.08 20.55
CA ARG A 301 -11.35 -1.35 20.29
C ARG A 301 -11.00 -1.58 18.83
N ALA A 302 -11.70 -0.96 17.89
CA ALA A 302 -11.39 -1.06 16.46
C ALA A 302 -9.97 -0.57 16.14
N ALA A 303 -9.59 0.60 16.68
CA ALA A 303 -8.23 1.13 16.54
C ALA A 303 -7.18 0.24 17.20
N ALA A 304 -7.46 -0.33 18.38
CA ALA A 304 -6.55 -1.23 19.08
C ALA A 304 -6.35 -2.57 18.34
N ILE A 305 -7.39 -3.14 17.75
CA ILE A 305 -7.30 -4.36 16.95
C ILE A 305 -6.52 -4.11 15.66
N PHE A 306 -6.76 -2.97 15.00
CA PHE A 306 -5.93 -2.54 13.87
C PHE A 306 -4.45 -2.39 14.28
N ALA A 307 -4.18 -1.69 15.39
CA ALA A 307 -2.82 -1.51 15.89
C ALA A 307 -2.16 -2.85 16.27
N LEU A 308 -2.89 -3.77 16.91
CA LEU A 308 -2.41 -5.10 17.26
C LEU A 308 -1.95 -5.88 16.01
N GLY A 309 -2.65 -5.71 14.90
CA GLY A 309 -2.30 -6.31 13.62
C GLY A 309 -0.96 -5.86 13.06
N SER A 310 -0.56 -4.61 13.31
CA SER A 310 0.70 -4.06 12.81
C SER A 310 1.90 -4.40 13.71
N VAL A 311 1.68 -4.84 14.96
CA VAL A 311 2.73 -5.11 15.96
C VAL A 311 3.87 -5.99 15.45
N PRO A 312 3.64 -7.14 14.78
CA PRO A 312 4.76 -7.99 14.35
C PRO A 312 5.71 -7.28 13.37
N VAL A 313 5.15 -6.45 12.49
CA VAL A 313 5.92 -5.73 11.48
C VAL A 313 6.54 -4.46 12.06
N LEU A 314 5.85 -3.78 12.98
CA LEU A 314 6.41 -2.64 13.72
C LEU A 314 7.56 -3.07 14.63
N ALA A 315 7.50 -4.23 15.26
CA ALA A 315 8.61 -4.78 16.04
C ALA A 315 9.86 -4.99 15.16
N LEU A 316 9.66 -5.56 13.95
CA LEU A 316 10.72 -5.71 12.96
C LEU A 316 11.26 -4.34 12.50
N LEU A 317 10.37 -3.38 12.25
CA LEU A 317 10.75 -2.02 11.88
C LEU A 317 11.56 -1.34 12.99
N CYS A 318 11.16 -1.47 14.25
CA CYS A 318 11.92 -0.97 15.40
C CYS A 318 13.29 -1.64 15.50
N ALA A 319 13.37 -2.96 15.35
CA ALA A 319 14.65 -3.67 15.36
C ALA A 319 15.60 -3.15 14.27
N PHE A 320 15.09 -2.90 13.07
CA PHE A 320 15.85 -2.28 11.99
C PHE A 320 16.25 -0.83 12.31
N LYS A 321 15.31 -0.02 12.78
CA LYS A 321 15.53 1.41 13.04
C LYS A 321 16.52 1.67 14.17
N LEU A 322 16.50 0.82 15.20
CA LEU A 322 17.37 0.93 16.37
C LEU A 322 18.72 0.23 16.16
N GLY A 323 18.76 -0.83 15.36
CA GLY A 323 19.94 -1.67 15.21
C GLY A 323 20.78 -1.44 13.94
N LEU A 324 20.20 -0.90 12.87
CA LEU A 324 20.86 -0.85 11.56
C LEU A 324 20.75 0.49 10.85
N SER A 325 19.60 1.15 10.88
CA SER A 325 19.43 2.38 10.09
C SER A 325 20.25 3.53 10.68
N PRO A 326 20.98 4.30 9.85
CA PRO A 326 21.49 5.59 10.29
C PRO A 326 20.34 6.57 10.57
N PRO A 327 20.60 7.67 11.30
CA PRO A 327 19.61 8.71 11.52
C PRO A 327 19.13 9.30 10.19
N ASN A 328 17.86 9.69 10.12
CA ASN A 328 17.31 10.35 8.94
C ASN A 328 17.77 11.82 8.83
N ASP A 329 17.55 12.43 7.67
CA ASP A 329 17.94 13.81 7.37
C ASP A 329 17.40 14.84 8.38
N PHE A 330 16.21 14.61 8.94
CA PHE A 330 15.67 15.50 9.98
C PHE A 330 16.54 15.48 11.24
N LEU A 331 16.99 14.30 11.67
CA LEU A 331 17.86 14.16 12.83
C LEU A 331 19.30 14.61 12.54
N LEU A 332 19.78 14.47 11.30
CA LEU A 332 21.15 14.84 10.91
C LEU A 332 21.33 16.34 10.66
N PHE A 333 20.36 16.98 10.01
CA PHE A 333 20.53 18.34 9.47
C PHE A 333 19.59 19.39 10.10
N THR A 334 18.88 19.04 11.17
CA THR A 334 17.89 19.95 11.77
C THR A 334 17.94 19.91 13.30
N THR A 335 18.01 21.08 13.94
CA THR A 335 17.84 21.21 15.39
C THR A 335 16.35 21.38 15.76
N ARG A 336 16.02 21.23 17.05
CA ARG A 336 14.64 21.51 17.53
C ARG A 336 14.22 22.95 17.26
N ALA A 337 15.14 23.90 17.40
CA ALA A 337 14.88 25.31 17.11
C ALA A 337 14.58 25.52 15.61
N ASP A 338 15.33 24.85 14.73
CA ASP A 338 15.07 24.91 13.28
C ASP A 338 13.71 24.34 12.90
N LEU A 339 13.29 23.22 13.53
CA LEU A 339 11.96 22.64 13.29
C LEU A 339 10.85 23.64 13.64
N VAL A 340 10.95 24.27 14.81
CA VAL A 340 9.97 25.28 15.24
C VAL A 340 10.01 26.48 14.30
N ALA A 341 11.20 27.01 13.98
CA ALA A 341 11.36 28.14 13.08
C ALA A 341 10.77 27.89 11.70
N ARG A 342 11.01 26.70 11.10
CA ARG A 342 10.45 26.31 9.81
C ARG A 342 8.93 26.11 9.87
N PHE A 343 8.42 25.58 10.98
CA PHE A 343 6.99 25.33 11.15
C PHE A 343 6.18 26.63 11.26
N VAL A 344 6.69 27.63 11.97
CA VAL A 344 6.00 28.93 12.12
C VAL A 344 6.22 29.87 10.94
N ASP A 345 7.14 29.55 10.02
CA ASP A 345 7.39 30.33 8.82
C ASP A 345 6.25 30.17 7.79
N ALA A 346 5.36 31.16 7.78
CA ALA A 346 4.23 31.21 6.84
C ALA A 346 4.67 31.17 5.37
N ARG A 347 5.88 31.63 5.02
CA ARG A 347 6.37 31.61 3.64
C ARG A 347 6.57 30.18 3.14
N ARG A 348 7.00 29.27 4.01
CA ARG A 348 7.18 27.85 3.66
C ARG A 348 5.83 27.16 3.42
N TRP A 349 4.82 27.45 4.25
CA TRP A 349 3.46 26.95 4.02
C TRP A 349 2.88 27.46 2.71
N VAL A 350 3.01 28.76 2.44
CA VAL A 350 2.55 29.36 1.17
C VAL A 350 3.26 28.72 -0.02
N GLU A 351 4.56 28.45 0.09
CA GLU A 351 5.31 27.78 -0.99
C GLU A 351 4.86 26.34 -1.22
N VAL A 352 4.65 25.54 -0.17
CA VAL A 352 4.11 24.18 -0.29
C VAL A 352 2.73 24.20 -0.95
N ILE A 353 1.85 25.13 -0.56
CA ILE A 353 0.53 25.29 -1.18
C ILE A 353 0.68 25.67 -2.65
N ARG A 354 1.52 26.64 -2.99
CA ARG A 354 1.76 27.07 -4.39
C ARG A 354 2.29 25.92 -5.24
N LEU A 355 3.26 25.16 -4.75
CA LEU A 355 3.82 24.01 -5.45
C LEU A 355 2.76 22.91 -5.67
N THR A 356 1.94 22.65 -4.65
CA THR A 356 0.82 21.71 -4.73
C THR A 356 -0.22 22.13 -5.77
N LEU A 357 -0.62 23.41 -5.77
CA LEU A 357 -1.57 23.94 -6.74
C LEU A 357 -0.99 23.90 -8.17
N ARG A 358 0.29 24.24 -8.33
CA ARG A 358 0.97 24.15 -9.63
C ARG A 358 0.98 22.72 -10.16
N GLN A 359 1.19 21.74 -9.29
CA GLN A 359 1.21 20.34 -9.66
C GLN A 359 -0.18 19.81 -10.03
N ALA A 360 -1.24 20.28 -9.37
CA ALA A 360 -2.62 19.94 -9.72
C ALA A 360 -3.03 20.40 -11.14
N VAL A 361 -2.33 21.39 -11.70
CA VAL A 361 -2.53 21.90 -13.07
C VAL A 361 -1.61 21.20 -14.09
N TYR A 362 -0.63 20.42 -13.63
CA TYR A 362 0.27 19.65 -14.50
C TYR A 362 -0.43 18.41 -15.05
N PHE A 363 -1.18 18.60 -16.14
CA PHE A 363 -2.06 17.59 -16.74
C PHE A 363 -1.33 16.28 -17.10
N GLN A 364 -0.05 16.35 -17.49
CA GLN A 364 0.74 15.18 -17.91
C GLN A 364 0.87 14.11 -16.83
N ASP A 365 0.97 14.51 -15.57
CA ASP A 365 1.15 13.61 -14.43
C ASP A 365 -0.13 13.47 -13.58
N PHE A 366 -1.00 14.51 -13.59
CA PHE A 366 -2.09 14.68 -12.64
C PHE A 366 -3.46 15.01 -13.26
N ALA A 367 -3.65 14.86 -14.57
CA ALA A 367 -4.98 14.94 -15.16
C ALA A 367 -5.96 14.10 -14.33
N LEU A 368 -7.10 14.68 -13.94
CA LEU A 368 -8.17 14.11 -13.10
C LEU A 368 -7.99 14.20 -11.57
N TRP A 369 -6.83 14.58 -11.03
CA TRP A 369 -6.65 14.72 -9.58
C TRP A 369 -7.39 15.91 -8.97
N ALA A 370 -7.38 17.07 -9.64
CA ALA A 370 -8.15 18.23 -9.20
C ALA A 370 -9.66 17.93 -9.18
N ALA A 371 -10.15 17.15 -10.15
CA ALA A 371 -11.52 16.68 -10.18
C ALA A 371 -11.81 15.70 -9.04
N ALA A 372 -10.93 14.72 -8.78
CA ALA A 372 -11.08 13.78 -7.69
C ALA A 372 -10.98 14.43 -6.30
N ALA A 373 -10.11 15.43 -6.12
CA ALA A 373 -9.99 16.22 -4.90
C ALA A 373 -11.23 17.12 -4.67
N ALA A 374 -11.77 17.72 -5.74
CA ALA A 374 -13.03 18.48 -5.67
C ALA A 374 -14.21 17.56 -5.31
N VAL A 375 -14.29 16.39 -5.92
CA VAL A 375 -15.30 15.37 -5.59
C VAL A 375 -15.09 14.85 -4.17
N LEU A 376 -13.84 14.67 -3.70
CA LEU A 376 -13.51 14.30 -2.32
C LEU A 376 -13.98 15.37 -1.34
N GLY A 377 -13.75 16.64 -1.64
CA GLY A 377 -14.23 17.77 -0.84
C GLY A 377 -15.76 17.80 -0.75
N VAL A 378 -16.46 17.56 -1.86
CA VAL A 378 -17.94 17.51 -1.92
C VAL A 378 -18.49 16.30 -1.18
N ILE A 379 -17.87 15.12 -1.32
CA ILE A 379 -18.24 13.89 -0.64
C ILE A 379 -18.00 13.99 0.86
N ILE A 380 -16.84 14.51 1.28
CA ILE A 380 -16.59 14.80 2.69
C ILE A 380 -17.67 15.76 3.18
N ARG A 381 -17.94 16.86 2.47
CA ARG A 381 -18.97 17.82 2.90
C ARG A 381 -20.39 17.22 2.97
N ARG A 382 -20.79 16.35 2.04
CA ARG A 382 -22.15 15.77 1.96
C ARG A 382 -22.33 14.48 2.76
N ASN A 383 -21.33 13.60 2.79
CA ASN A 383 -21.39 12.24 3.33
C ASN A 383 -20.64 12.06 4.65
N LEU A 384 -20.05 13.12 5.24
CA LEU A 384 -19.48 13.08 6.61
C LEU A 384 -20.49 12.67 7.70
N ARG A 385 -21.77 12.48 7.36
CA ARG A 385 -22.84 12.12 8.30
C ARG A 385 -23.60 10.83 7.97
N ALA A 386 -23.39 10.21 6.80
CA ALA A 386 -24.20 9.08 6.33
C ALA A 386 -23.49 7.73 6.43
N ASP A 387 -22.30 7.57 5.83
CA ASP A 387 -21.62 6.26 5.76
C ASP A 387 -20.31 6.22 6.58
N PRO A 388 -20.13 5.24 7.48
CA PRO A 388 -18.98 5.18 8.37
C PRO A 388 -17.67 4.84 7.63
N ALA A 389 -17.64 3.88 6.68
CA ALA A 389 -16.38 3.51 6.02
C ALA A 389 -15.77 4.61 5.15
N PRO A 390 -16.52 5.28 4.23
CA PRO A 390 -15.98 6.38 3.44
C PRO A 390 -15.52 7.55 4.32
N SER A 391 -16.19 7.79 5.45
CA SER A 391 -15.79 8.86 6.39
C SER A 391 -14.45 8.57 7.09
N VAL A 392 -14.20 7.31 7.49
CA VAL A 392 -12.92 6.86 8.07
C VAL A 392 -11.81 6.99 7.04
N LEU A 393 -12.01 6.41 5.85
CA LEU A 393 -10.98 6.43 4.81
C LEU A 393 -10.70 7.85 4.32
N GLY A 394 -11.74 8.66 4.11
CA GLY A 394 -11.60 10.07 3.73
C GLY A 394 -10.83 10.88 4.78
N LEU A 395 -11.12 10.68 6.08
CA LEU A 395 -10.32 11.32 7.13
C LEU A 395 -8.88 10.82 7.14
N SER A 396 -8.63 9.53 6.93
CA SER A 396 -7.26 9.00 6.89
C SER A 396 -6.42 9.62 5.77
N VAL A 397 -7.03 9.85 4.60
CA VAL A 397 -6.40 10.54 3.46
C VAL A 397 -6.11 11.99 3.81
N LEU A 398 -7.05 12.70 4.44
CA LEU A 398 -6.83 14.09 4.89
C LEU A 398 -5.72 14.20 5.93
N LEU A 399 -5.68 13.29 6.91
CA LEU A 399 -4.63 13.25 7.92
C LEU A 399 -3.26 12.99 7.28
N ALA A 400 -3.18 12.04 6.34
CA ALA A 400 -1.95 11.75 5.62
C ALA A 400 -1.45 12.97 4.82
N LEU A 401 -2.35 13.65 4.09
CA LEU A 401 -2.04 14.89 3.38
C LEU A 401 -1.53 15.99 4.32
N GLY A 402 -2.16 16.17 5.49
CA GLY A 402 -1.71 17.12 6.51
C GLY A 402 -0.32 16.78 7.05
N CYS A 403 -0.06 15.51 7.33
CA CYS A 403 1.25 15.03 7.76
C CYS A 403 2.33 15.26 6.70
N PHE A 404 2.07 14.92 5.42
CA PHE A 404 3.04 15.17 4.35
C PHE A 404 3.27 16.67 4.11
N GLY A 405 2.23 17.50 4.20
CA GLY A 405 2.36 18.95 4.17
C GLY A 405 3.30 19.46 5.26
N ALA A 406 3.12 18.99 6.50
CA ALA A 406 4.03 19.31 7.60
C ALA A 406 5.47 18.80 7.35
N ILE A 407 5.63 17.57 6.84
CA ILE A 407 6.95 17.01 6.50
C ILE A 407 7.66 17.88 5.46
N TYR A 408 6.96 18.33 4.41
CA TYR A 408 7.55 19.26 3.43
C TYR A 408 7.95 20.58 4.07
N VAL A 409 7.08 21.19 4.86
CA VAL A 409 7.40 22.46 5.54
C VAL A 409 8.66 22.33 6.40
N LEU A 410 8.81 21.22 7.11
CA LEU A 410 9.95 20.97 8.00
C LEU A 410 11.27 20.63 7.28
N GLN A 411 11.24 20.34 5.97
CA GLN A 411 12.41 19.82 5.23
C GLN A 411 13.67 20.69 5.39
N PRO A 412 14.85 20.09 5.69
CA PRO A 412 16.11 20.81 5.69
C PRO A 412 16.57 21.24 4.29
N HIS A 413 16.13 20.53 3.26
CA HIS A 413 16.52 20.78 1.89
C HIS A 413 15.59 21.77 1.17
N SER A 414 15.98 22.16 -0.04
CA SER A 414 15.15 22.99 -0.92
C SER A 414 13.77 22.38 -1.12
N LEU A 415 12.72 23.13 -0.76
CA LEU A 415 11.32 22.73 -0.94
C LEU A 415 11.04 22.38 -2.41
N LYS A 416 11.52 23.20 -3.35
CA LYS A 416 11.32 22.98 -4.78
C LYS A 416 11.91 21.66 -5.25
N TRP A 417 13.14 21.35 -4.81
CA TRP A 417 13.80 20.09 -5.17
C TRP A 417 13.06 18.89 -4.58
N MET A 418 12.79 18.92 -3.28
CA MET A 418 12.07 17.84 -2.58
C MET A 418 10.69 17.60 -3.19
N PHE A 419 9.96 18.67 -3.48
CA PHE A 419 8.62 18.58 -4.04
C PHE A 419 8.65 17.98 -5.44
N TRP A 420 9.56 18.44 -6.31
CA TRP A 420 9.69 17.91 -7.67
C TRP A 420 10.11 16.44 -7.71
N SER A 421 10.97 15.99 -6.78
CA SER A 421 11.47 14.61 -6.75
C SER A 421 10.51 13.59 -6.12
N SER A 422 9.59 14.02 -5.26
CA SER A 422 8.80 13.10 -4.42
C SER A 422 7.28 13.24 -4.51
N ALA A 423 6.75 14.39 -4.93
CA ALA A 423 5.32 14.64 -4.77
C ALA A 423 4.44 13.70 -5.61
N SER A 424 4.79 13.44 -6.89
CA SER A 424 4.06 12.48 -7.74
C SER A 424 3.97 11.09 -7.13
N ARG A 425 5.03 10.67 -6.45
CA ARG A 425 5.13 9.38 -5.80
C ARG A 425 4.24 9.29 -4.56
N LEU A 426 4.23 10.33 -3.71
CA LEU A 426 3.34 10.40 -2.55
C LEU A 426 1.86 10.35 -2.95
N PHE A 427 1.51 11.02 -4.06
CA PHE A 427 0.16 10.94 -4.59
C PHE A 427 -0.17 9.52 -5.06
N VAL A 428 0.71 8.88 -5.84
CA VAL A 428 0.52 7.50 -6.30
C VAL A 428 0.34 6.49 -5.16
N GLN A 429 1.10 6.63 -4.06
CA GLN A 429 0.96 5.76 -2.89
C GLN A 429 -0.44 5.83 -2.25
N MET A 430 -1.00 7.04 -2.17
CA MET A 430 -2.28 7.30 -1.49
C MET A 430 -3.49 7.14 -2.41
N TRP A 431 -3.33 7.30 -3.72
CA TRP A 431 -4.41 7.30 -4.71
C TRP A 431 -5.38 6.14 -4.58
N PRO A 432 -4.93 4.87 -4.49
CA PRO A 432 -5.85 3.74 -4.47
C PRO A 432 -6.79 3.77 -3.26
N ALA A 433 -6.29 4.16 -2.08
CA ALA A 433 -7.11 4.30 -0.89
C ALA A 433 -8.09 5.48 -0.99
N ALA A 434 -7.66 6.59 -1.60
CA ALA A 434 -8.54 7.72 -1.88
C ALA A 434 -9.66 7.33 -2.87
N VAL A 435 -9.36 6.56 -3.91
CA VAL A 435 -10.35 6.03 -4.85
C VAL A 435 -11.37 5.13 -4.15
N VAL A 436 -10.92 4.21 -3.28
CA VAL A 436 -11.84 3.38 -2.48
C VAL A 436 -12.76 4.27 -1.63
N ALA A 437 -12.20 5.26 -0.92
CA ALA A 437 -12.98 6.18 -0.11
C ALA A 437 -14.03 6.96 -0.93
N LEU A 438 -13.62 7.49 -2.08
CA LEU A 438 -14.43 8.30 -2.98
C LEU A 438 -15.58 7.50 -3.59
N VAL A 439 -15.23 6.39 -4.25
CA VAL A 439 -16.17 5.60 -5.03
C VAL A 439 -17.14 4.86 -4.11
N ALA A 440 -16.69 4.42 -2.92
CA ALA A 440 -17.55 3.79 -1.92
C ALA A 440 -18.58 4.77 -1.33
N ALA A 441 -18.31 6.08 -1.34
CA ALA A 441 -19.25 7.10 -0.85
C ALA A 441 -20.33 7.49 -1.86
N VAL A 442 -20.19 7.15 -3.15
CA VAL A 442 -21.19 7.51 -4.15
C VAL A 442 -22.40 6.58 -3.99
N PRO A 443 -23.64 7.10 -3.96
CA PRO A 443 -24.84 6.27 -3.99
C PRO A 443 -25.00 5.69 -5.40
N TRP A 444 -24.60 4.44 -5.58
CA TRP A 444 -24.78 3.69 -6.82
C TRP A 444 -26.23 3.19 -6.89
N LYS A 445 -26.91 3.41 -8.04
CA LYS A 445 -28.29 2.93 -8.24
C LYS A 445 -28.35 1.42 -8.00
N GLY A 446 -29.13 1.01 -7.01
CA GLY A 446 -29.31 -0.38 -6.61
C GLY A 446 -28.68 -0.75 -5.26
N ALA A 447 -27.80 0.07 -4.69
CA ALA A 447 -27.53 0.01 -3.26
C ALA A 447 -28.85 0.36 -2.55
N ALA A 448 -29.39 -0.57 -1.74
CA ALA A 448 -30.66 -0.39 -1.06
C ALA A 448 -30.64 0.93 -0.28
N ILE A 449 -31.32 1.94 -0.84
CA ILE A 449 -31.67 3.14 -0.10
C ILE A 449 -32.82 2.66 0.79
N GLU A 450 -32.51 2.29 2.04
CA GLU A 450 -33.52 2.37 3.08
C GLU A 450 -33.86 3.86 3.18
N LEU A 451 -34.87 4.27 2.41
CA LEU A 451 -35.62 5.48 2.71
C LEU A 451 -36.26 5.21 4.07
N GLU A 452 -35.62 5.70 5.14
CA GLU A 452 -36.31 5.91 6.40
C GLU A 452 -37.48 6.86 6.12
N ASP A 453 -38.68 6.31 6.03
CA ASP A 453 -39.92 7.06 6.24
C ASP A 453 -39.90 7.56 7.69
N ARG A 454 -39.37 8.77 7.94
CA ARG A 454 -39.73 9.64 9.06
C ARG A 454 -39.66 11.12 8.71
#